data_AF-A0A8S9WR10-F1
#
_entry.id   AF-A0A8S9WR10-F1
#
_cell.length_a   1.000
_cell.length_b   1.000
_cell.length_c   1.000
_cell.angle_alpha   90.00
_cell.angle_beta   90.00
_cell.angle_gamma   90.00
#
_symmetry.space_group_name_H-M   'P 1'
#
loop_
_entity.id
_entity.type
_entity.pdbx_description
1 polymer ?
#
loop_
_entity_poly.entity_id
_entity_poly.type
_entity_poly.pdbx_seq_one_letter_code
_entity_poly.pdbx_strand_id
1 'polypeptide(L)'
;MRSHLIKGLLLLSCIFVLSESRAVTQKEKHYLLERISEWDKAPEAVKIVEGRVTTRHGTKKYRFVYKAEDCSSCEAVLNVKKSGKGHYTWECKRRDVYEWALRLKKLDELKHLVEKHLLKASTDQGQRYNLRRRPDKFSVGDLVLHKSFNLSSAEDRAAAKLFHKYKGPFSVMQVTSGGVCKLQDSAGKEVGMWHPSLLKPYFPPSPLRGVCAVEKI
;
A
#
# COMPACT_ATOMS: atom_id res chain seq x y z
N MET A 1 64.56 6.81 8.05
CA MET A 1 63.84 8.03 8.48
C MET A 1 62.98 8.53 7.32
N ARG A 2 61.66 8.69 7.55
CA ARG A 2 60.65 9.41 6.74
C ARG A 2 60.38 8.81 5.34
N SER A 3 59.28 8.09 5.08
CA SER A 3 57.86 8.52 5.06
C SER A 3 57.62 9.62 4.02
N HIS A 4 56.60 9.65 3.16
CA HIS A 4 55.38 8.89 2.97
C HIS A 4 54.92 9.02 1.50
N LEU A 5 54.37 7.93 0.96
CA LEU A 5 53.11 7.86 0.19
C LEU A 5 52.59 9.15 -0.46
N ILE A 6 52.65 9.22 -1.80
CA ILE A 6 51.65 9.93 -2.59
C ILE A 6 51.00 8.90 -3.53
N LYS A 7 49.98 8.22 -3.00
CA LYS A 7 48.99 7.53 -3.83
C LYS A 7 48.22 8.63 -4.56
N GLY A 8 48.56 8.84 -5.83
CA GLY A 8 47.87 9.75 -6.73
C GLY A 8 46.41 9.34 -6.84
N LEU A 9 45.58 9.97 -6.01
CA LEU A 9 44.13 9.91 -6.06
C LEU A 9 43.72 10.67 -7.33
N LEU A 10 43.53 9.94 -8.43
CA LEU A 10 42.81 10.42 -9.62
C LEU A 10 41.35 10.63 -9.22
N LEU A 11 41.07 11.75 -8.55
CA LEU A 11 39.75 12.33 -8.52
C LEU A 11 39.45 12.78 -9.96
N LEU A 12 38.80 11.89 -10.71
CA LEU A 12 37.90 12.28 -11.79
C LEU A 12 36.94 13.31 -11.19
N SER A 13 37.32 14.58 -11.29
CA SER A 13 36.41 15.70 -11.11
C SER A 13 35.43 15.63 -12.27
N CYS A 14 34.44 14.75 -12.16
CA CYS A 14 33.18 14.92 -12.84
C CYS A 14 32.59 16.21 -12.29
N ILE A 15 33.00 17.34 -12.86
CA ILE A 15 32.27 18.59 -12.79
C ILE A 15 30.96 18.28 -13.54
N PHE A 16 30.01 17.69 -12.84
CA PHE A 16 28.62 17.72 -13.23
C PHE A 16 28.25 19.20 -13.22
N VAL A 17 28.36 19.84 -14.39
CA VAL A 17 27.73 21.15 -14.63
C VAL A 17 26.23 20.88 -14.54
N LEU A 18 25.68 20.97 -13.34
CA LEU A 18 24.26 20.88 -13.07
C LEU A 18 23.59 21.99 -13.86
N SER A 19 22.95 21.64 -14.98
CA SER A 19 22.09 22.59 -15.67
C SER A 19 20.87 22.83 -14.80
N GLU A 20 20.82 23.98 -14.13
CA GLU A 20 19.68 24.36 -13.31
C GLU A 20 18.43 24.48 -14.18
N SER A 21 17.41 23.68 -13.86
CA SER A 21 16.09 23.76 -14.46
C SER A 21 15.14 24.48 -13.51
N ARG A 22 14.50 25.54 -13.97
CA ARG A 22 13.49 26.28 -13.19
C ARG A 22 12.18 26.44 -13.95
N ALA A 23 11.10 26.70 -13.24
CA ALA A 23 9.83 27.06 -13.86
C ALA A 23 9.95 28.39 -14.64
N VAL A 24 9.17 28.51 -15.72
CA VAL A 24 9.05 29.75 -16.49
C VAL A 24 8.25 30.78 -15.68
N THR A 25 8.82 31.97 -15.50
CA THR A 25 8.17 33.08 -14.77
C THR A 25 7.07 33.73 -15.62
N GLN A 26 6.17 34.51 -15.00
CA GLN A 26 5.09 35.18 -15.73
C GLN A 26 5.60 36.15 -16.81
N LYS A 27 6.69 36.89 -16.52
CA LYS A 27 7.35 37.78 -17.49
C LYS A 27 7.89 37.02 -18.69
N GLU A 28 8.47 35.84 -18.45
CA GLU A 28 8.96 34.98 -19.52
C GLU A 28 7.83 34.33 -20.30
N LYS A 29 6.70 33.99 -19.67
CA LYS A 29 5.51 33.53 -20.39
C LYS A 29 5.01 34.59 -21.36
N HIS A 30 4.96 35.85 -20.94
CA HIS A 30 4.61 36.97 -21.82
C HIS A 30 5.57 37.09 -23.00
N TYR A 31 6.88 37.13 -22.72
CA TYR A 31 7.93 37.17 -23.74
C TYR A 31 7.81 36.01 -24.74
N LEU A 32 7.51 34.80 -24.26
CA LEU A 32 7.34 33.64 -25.12
C LEU A 32 6.07 33.75 -25.99
N LEU A 33 4.95 34.22 -25.43
CA LEU A 33 3.69 34.41 -26.18
C LEU A 33 3.87 35.40 -27.32
N GLU A 34 4.51 36.55 -27.08
CA GLU A 34 4.79 37.55 -28.12
C GLU A 34 5.66 37.00 -29.26
N ARG A 35 6.54 36.04 -28.97
CA ARG A 35 7.47 35.48 -29.96
C ARG A 35 6.89 34.34 -30.78
N ILE A 36 5.84 33.67 -30.30
CA ILE A 36 5.24 32.52 -31.00
C ILE A 36 4.64 32.96 -32.35
N SER A 37 4.14 34.19 -32.45
CA SER A 37 3.63 34.77 -33.70
C SER A 37 4.73 34.93 -34.77
N GLU A 38 6.01 34.97 -34.37
CA GLU A 38 7.15 35.06 -35.29
C GLU A 38 7.59 33.70 -35.82
N TRP A 39 6.97 32.60 -35.38
CA TRP A 39 7.39 31.26 -35.74
C TRP A 39 6.66 30.77 -36.98
N ASP A 40 7.41 30.26 -37.96
CA ASP A 40 6.85 29.80 -39.20
C ASP A 40 5.81 28.69 -38.97
N LYS A 41 4.58 28.93 -39.44
CA LYS A 41 3.44 28.01 -39.42
C LYS A 41 2.94 27.61 -38.03
N ALA A 42 3.38 28.27 -36.96
CA ALA A 42 2.93 27.95 -35.60
C ALA A 42 1.49 28.43 -35.39
N PRO A 43 0.60 27.63 -34.76
CA PRO A 43 -0.74 28.08 -34.41
C PRO A 43 -0.68 29.16 -33.32
N GLU A 44 -1.63 30.10 -33.38
CA GLU A 44 -1.70 31.23 -32.46
C GLU A 44 -1.90 30.75 -31.02
N ALA A 45 -1.02 31.22 -30.12
CA ALA A 45 -0.95 30.74 -28.76
C ALA A 45 -1.84 31.58 -27.83
N VAL A 46 -2.87 30.95 -27.26
CA VAL A 46 -3.77 31.59 -26.28
C VAL A 46 -3.11 31.67 -24.91
N LYS A 47 -2.47 30.59 -24.45
CA LYS A 47 -1.79 30.56 -23.15
C LYS A 47 -0.74 29.47 -23.03
N ILE A 48 0.30 29.75 -22.24
CA ILE A 48 1.29 28.77 -21.81
C ILE A 48 0.82 28.11 -20.51
N VAL A 49 0.58 26.80 -20.57
CA VAL A 49 0.09 25.97 -19.45
C VAL A 49 1.23 25.66 -18.49
N GLU A 50 2.34 25.19 -19.03
CA GLU A 50 3.50 24.75 -18.26
C GLU A 50 4.78 25.03 -19.04
N GLY A 51 5.88 25.24 -18.33
CA GLY A 51 7.17 25.42 -18.97
C GLY A 51 8.34 25.42 -18.02
N ARG A 52 9.50 25.04 -18.54
CA ARG A 52 10.78 25.01 -17.84
C ARG A 52 11.85 25.74 -18.64
N VAL A 53 12.75 26.40 -17.92
CA VAL A 53 13.94 27.06 -18.46
C VAL A 53 15.16 26.33 -17.92
N THR A 54 16.05 25.94 -18.82
CA THR A 54 17.37 25.40 -18.48
C THR A 54 18.43 26.38 -18.96
N THR A 55 19.36 26.75 -18.09
CA THR A 55 20.45 27.67 -18.44
C THR A 55 21.76 26.90 -18.46
N ARG A 56 22.46 26.93 -19.60
CA ARG A 56 23.75 26.24 -19.74
C ARG A 56 24.72 27.08 -20.56
N HIS A 57 25.90 27.39 -20.00
CA HIS A 57 26.96 28.20 -20.64
C HIS A 57 26.43 29.50 -21.29
N GLY A 58 25.43 30.13 -20.67
CA GLY A 58 24.79 31.35 -21.17
C GLY A 58 23.82 31.18 -22.34
N THR A 59 23.47 29.95 -22.68
CA THR A 59 22.32 29.63 -23.56
C THR A 59 21.14 29.28 -22.67
N LYS A 60 19.99 29.93 -22.91
CA LYS A 60 18.72 29.60 -22.24
C LYS A 60 17.89 28.71 -23.15
N LYS A 61 17.45 27.56 -22.66
CA LYS A 61 16.55 26.65 -23.35
C LYS A 61 15.21 26.60 -22.62
N TYR A 62 14.20 27.15 -23.27
CA TYR A 62 12.80 27.11 -22.85
C TYR A 62 12.15 25.87 -23.45
N ARG A 63 11.47 25.07 -22.64
CA ARG A 63 10.55 24.01 -23.07
C ARG A 63 9.21 24.28 -22.43
N PHE A 64 8.16 24.42 -23.20
CA PHE A 64 6.85 24.78 -22.68
C PHE A 64 5.72 24.22 -23.53
N VAL A 65 4.54 24.09 -22.91
CA VAL A 65 3.31 23.65 -23.57
C VAL A 65 2.35 24.82 -23.64
N TYR A 66 1.88 25.13 -24.84
CA TYR A 66 0.88 26.16 -25.06
C TYR A 66 -0.41 25.59 -25.65
N LYS A 67 -1.52 26.27 -25.37
CA LYS A 67 -2.81 25.99 -26.00
C LYS A 67 -2.98 26.92 -27.19
N ALA A 68 -3.26 26.32 -28.34
CA ALA A 68 -3.67 27.02 -29.54
C ALA A 68 -5.17 27.40 -29.49
N GLU A 69 -5.59 28.32 -30.35
CA GLU A 69 -7.01 28.64 -30.57
C GLU A 69 -7.83 27.41 -30.97
N ASP A 70 -7.25 26.53 -31.80
CA ASP A 70 -7.82 25.25 -32.23
C ASP A 70 -7.94 24.20 -31.09
N CYS A 71 -7.83 24.62 -29.83
CA CYS A 71 -7.81 23.77 -28.63
C CYS A 71 -6.69 22.69 -28.63
N SER A 72 -5.77 22.75 -29.59
CA SER A 72 -4.63 21.86 -29.69
C SER A 72 -3.58 22.21 -28.63
N SER A 73 -2.93 21.19 -28.08
CA SER A 73 -1.83 21.37 -27.13
C SER A 73 -0.51 21.19 -27.87
N CYS A 74 0.31 22.23 -27.89
CA CYS A 74 1.56 22.24 -28.64
C CYS A 74 2.74 22.29 -27.67
N GLU A 75 3.70 21.37 -27.85
CA GLU A 75 4.97 21.40 -27.15
C GLU A 75 5.95 22.22 -27.98
N ALA A 76 6.60 23.19 -27.33
CA ALA A 76 7.52 24.13 -27.94
C ALA A 76 8.86 24.13 -27.22
N VAL A 77 9.93 24.29 -28.00
CA VAL A 77 11.29 24.46 -27.50
C VAL A 77 11.92 25.68 -28.15
N LEU A 78 12.41 26.62 -27.34
CA LEU A 78 13.12 27.81 -27.79
C LEU A 78 14.50 27.87 -27.15
N ASN A 79 15.55 27.90 -27.97
CA ASN A 79 16.93 28.05 -27.53
C ASN A 79 17.40 29.48 -27.82
N VAL A 80 17.79 30.25 -26.80
CA VAL A 80 18.24 31.65 -26.91
C VAL A 80 19.72 31.72 -26.53
N LYS A 81 20.57 32.19 -27.47
CA LYS A 81 22.00 32.43 -27.24
C LYS A 81 22.22 33.78 -26.56
N LYS A 82 23.40 34.01 -25.99
CA LYS A 82 23.80 35.33 -25.42
C LYS A 82 23.66 36.50 -26.40
N SER A 83 23.78 36.24 -27.70
CA SER A 83 23.63 37.22 -28.79
C SER A 83 22.18 37.61 -29.08
N GLY A 84 21.19 37.08 -28.35
CA GLY A 84 19.77 37.32 -28.58
C GLY A 84 19.17 36.49 -29.73
N LYS A 85 19.99 35.90 -30.60
CA LYS A 85 19.52 34.99 -31.66
C LYS A 85 19.10 33.65 -31.07
N GLY A 86 17.95 33.13 -31.50
CA GLY A 86 17.43 31.86 -31.03
C GLY A 86 16.88 30.97 -32.13
N HIS A 87 16.85 29.67 -31.85
CA HIS A 87 16.25 28.65 -32.70
C HIS A 87 15.06 28.04 -31.97
N TYR A 88 13.94 27.91 -32.67
CA TYR A 88 12.71 27.33 -32.15
C TYR A 88 12.35 26.04 -32.88
N THR A 89 11.65 25.16 -32.18
CA THR A 89 11.00 23.95 -32.73
C THR A 89 9.70 23.77 -31.98
N TRP A 90 8.62 23.43 -32.68
CA TRP A 90 7.32 23.19 -32.06
C TRP A 90 6.63 22.00 -32.73
N GLU A 91 5.84 21.28 -31.95
CA GLU A 91 5.03 20.15 -32.40
C GLU A 91 3.67 20.20 -31.69
N CYS A 92 2.59 20.14 -32.46
CA CYS A 92 1.24 20.12 -31.92
C CYS A 92 0.71 18.69 -31.89
N LYS A 93 0.26 18.26 -30.70
CA LYS A 93 -0.53 17.03 -30.56
C LYS A 93 -1.99 17.43 -30.55
N ARG A 94 -2.67 17.24 -31.69
CA ARG A 94 -4.13 17.31 -31.72
C ARG A 94 -4.66 16.11 -30.93
N ARG A 95 -5.53 16.36 -29.96
CA ARG A 95 -6.27 15.27 -29.31
C ARG A 95 -7.30 14.77 -30.32
N ASP A 96 -7.09 13.56 -30.83
CA ASP A 96 -8.14 12.87 -31.57
C ASP A 96 -9.23 12.46 -30.57
N VAL A 97 -10.37 13.16 -30.64
CA VAL A 97 -11.52 12.93 -29.77
C VAL A 97 -12.07 11.51 -29.95
N TYR A 98 -11.94 10.95 -31.16
CA TYR A 98 -12.40 9.60 -31.47
C TYR A 98 -11.49 8.54 -30.84
N GLU A 99 -10.17 8.70 -30.96
CA GLU A 99 -9.19 7.81 -30.30
C GLU A 99 -9.40 7.78 -28.79
N TRP A 100 -9.59 8.96 -28.17
CA TRP A 100 -9.81 9.07 -26.74
C TRP A 100 -11.11 8.40 -26.29
N ALA A 101 -12.21 8.57 -27.04
CA ALA A 101 -13.49 7.92 -26.77
C ALA A 101 -13.38 6.38 -26.87
N LEU A 102 -12.68 5.87 -27.89
CA LEU A 102 -12.41 4.43 -28.02
C LEU A 102 -11.59 3.89 -26.84
N ARG A 103 -10.57 4.63 -26.41
CA ARG A 103 -9.74 4.26 -25.28
C ARG A 103 -10.54 4.20 -23.98
N LEU A 104 -11.47 5.12 -23.76
CA LEU A 104 -12.36 5.09 -22.60
C LEU A 104 -13.30 3.88 -22.60
N LYS A 105 -13.88 3.52 -23.75
CA LYS A 105 -14.70 2.32 -23.86
C LYS A 105 -13.91 1.06 -23.49
N LYS A 106 -12.69 0.94 -24.02
CA LYS A 106 -11.79 -0.17 -23.70
C LYS A 106 -11.42 -0.22 -22.21
N LEU A 107 -11.23 0.93 -21.57
CA LEU A 107 -10.95 0.98 -20.13
C LEU A 107 -12.13 0.49 -19.29
N ASP A 108 -13.35 0.83 -19.69
CA ASP A 108 -14.56 0.38 -19.00
C ASP A 108 -14.78 -1.14 -19.13
N GLU A 109 -14.56 -1.68 -20.33
CA GLU A 109 -14.57 -3.14 -20.57
C GLU A 109 -13.55 -3.88 -19.69
N LEU A 110 -12.32 -3.35 -19.60
CA LEU A 110 -11.27 -3.91 -18.74
C LEU A 110 -11.64 -3.83 -17.27
N LYS A 111 -12.25 -2.73 -16.82
CA LYS A 111 -12.71 -2.58 -15.43
C LYS A 111 -13.71 -3.68 -15.07
N HIS A 112 -14.71 -3.91 -15.92
CA HIS A 112 -15.70 -4.95 -15.69
C HIS A 112 -15.09 -6.36 -15.65
N LEU A 113 -14.09 -6.63 -16.48
CA LEU A 113 -13.37 -7.91 -16.45
C LEU A 113 -12.60 -8.09 -15.13
N VAL A 114 -11.92 -7.03 -14.66
CA VAL A 114 -11.19 -7.05 -13.39
C VAL A 114 -12.14 -7.28 -12.23
N GLU A 115 -13.26 -6.56 -12.16
CA GLU A 115 -14.28 -6.74 -11.13
C GLU A 115 -14.79 -8.19 -11.07
N LYS A 116 -15.11 -8.77 -12.23
CA LYS A 116 -15.54 -10.17 -12.34
C LYS A 116 -14.49 -11.13 -11.80
N HIS A 117 -13.22 -10.91 -12.13
CA HIS A 117 -12.12 -11.77 -11.68
C HIS A 117 -11.84 -11.63 -10.19
N LEU A 118 -11.93 -10.41 -9.65
CA LEU A 118 -11.79 -10.17 -8.21
C LEU A 118 -12.90 -10.86 -7.42
N LEU A 119 -14.15 -10.75 -7.87
CA LEU A 119 -15.28 -11.44 -7.25
C LEU A 119 -15.08 -12.96 -7.26
N LYS A 120 -14.72 -13.52 -8.41
CA LYS A 120 -14.44 -14.97 -8.53
C LYS A 120 -13.30 -15.42 -7.62
N ALA A 121 -12.19 -14.67 -7.59
CA ALA A 121 -11.05 -15.01 -6.74
C ALA A 121 -11.44 -14.98 -5.25
N SER A 122 -12.21 -13.98 -4.83
CA SER A 122 -12.73 -13.85 -3.46
C SER A 122 -13.64 -15.02 -3.08
N THR A 123 -14.57 -15.40 -3.96
CA THR A 123 -15.48 -16.53 -3.71
C THR A 123 -14.71 -17.85 -3.64
N ASP A 124 -13.79 -18.08 -4.56
CA ASP A 124 -12.99 -19.32 -4.62
C ASP A 124 -12.10 -19.44 -3.38
N GLN A 125 -11.48 -18.33 -2.95
CA GLN A 125 -10.70 -18.28 -1.72
C GLN A 125 -11.56 -18.57 -0.48
N GLY A 126 -12.74 -17.94 -0.39
CA GLY A 126 -13.68 -18.16 0.70
C GLY A 126 -14.13 -19.62 0.78
N GLN A 127 -14.50 -20.21 -0.37
CA GLN A 127 -14.86 -21.63 -0.44
C GLN A 127 -13.72 -22.54 0.01
N ARG A 128 -12.51 -22.33 -0.52
CA ARG A 128 -11.32 -23.12 -0.16
C ARG A 128 -10.97 -23.02 1.32
N TYR A 129 -11.07 -21.84 1.91
CA TYR A 129 -10.85 -21.63 3.34
C TYR A 129 -11.91 -22.36 4.17
N ASN A 130 -13.19 -22.25 3.78
CA ASN A 130 -14.30 -22.83 4.52
C ASN A 130 -14.34 -24.37 4.46
N LEU A 131 -13.87 -25.01 3.37
CA LEU A 131 -13.87 -26.48 3.21
C LEU A 131 -13.22 -27.24 4.36
N ARG A 132 -12.21 -26.65 5.04
CA ARG A 132 -11.47 -27.29 6.14
C ARG A 132 -11.83 -26.73 7.50
N ARG A 133 -12.75 -25.77 7.58
CA ARG A 133 -13.17 -25.17 8.85
C ARG A 133 -14.14 -26.13 9.54
N ARG A 134 -13.74 -26.68 10.69
CA ARG A 134 -14.65 -27.39 11.59
C ARG A 134 -15.18 -26.37 12.60
N PRO A 135 -16.46 -25.98 12.56
CA PRO A 135 -17.00 -25.12 13.59
C PRO A 135 -17.13 -25.94 14.88
N ASP A 136 -16.23 -25.71 15.83
CA ASP A 136 -16.44 -26.16 17.21
C ASP A 136 -17.64 -25.38 17.76
N LYS A 137 -18.80 -26.03 17.79
CA LYS A 137 -20.04 -25.44 18.31
C LYS A 137 -20.11 -25.77 19.80
N PHE A 138 -19.85 -24.78 20.63
CA PHE A 138 -20.08 -24.86 22.06
C PHE A 138 -21.52 -24.42 22.36
N SER A 139 -22.14 -25.07 23.33
CA SER A 139 -23.46 -24.75 23.87
C SER A 139 -23.31 -24.17 25.28
N VAL A 140 -24.33 -23.43 25.73
CA VAL A 140 -24.38 -22.96 27.12
C VAL A 140 -24.40 -24.18 28.05
N GLY A 141 -23.55 -24.17 29.07
CA GLY A 141 -23.35 -25.27 30.02
C GLY A 141 -22.15 -26.18 29.70
N ASP A 142 -21.59 -26.13 28.49
CA ASP A 142 -20.43 -26.96 28.15
C ASP A 142 -19.21 -26.60 29.01
N LEU A 143 -18.48 -27.62 29.45
CA LEU A 143 -17.18 -27.42 30.10
C LEU A 143 -16.08 -27.31 29.06
N VAL A 144 -15.29 -26.25 29.14
CA VAL A 144 -14.25 -25.94 28.20
C VAL A 144 -12.96 -25.51 28.89
N LEU A 145 -11.86 -25.70 28.19
CA LEU A 145 -10.55 -25.14 28.51
C LEU A 145 -10.26 -24.00 27.54
N HIS A 146 -9.80 -22.84 28.02
CA HIS A 146 -9.33 -21.78 27.14
C HIS A 146 -7.80 -21.76 27.05
N LYS A 147 -7.27 -21.33 25.90
CA LYS A 147 -5.83 -21.20 25.68
C LYS A 147 -5.24 -20.11 26.58
N SER A 148 -4.12 -20.42 27.23
CA SER A 148 -3.36 -19.47 28.05
C SER A 148 -2.35 -18.67 27.20
N PHE A 149 -2.12 -17.42 27.59
CA PHE A 149 -1.13 -16.53 26.98
C PHE A 149 -0.16 -16.02 28.07
N ASN A 150 0.46 -16.95 28.81
CA ASN A 150 1.37 -16.58 29.88
C ASN A 150 2.69 -16.05 29.28
N LEU A 151 3.24 -14.99 29.88
CA LEU A 151 4.55 -14.41 29.53
C LEU A 151 5.62 -14.90 30.52
N SER A 152 6.87 -14.93 30.10
CA SER A 152 7.99 -15.20 31.02
C SER A 152 8.29 -13.94 31.83
N SER A 153 8.57 -14.10 33.12
CA SER A 153 8.93 -13.02 34.04
C SER A 153 10.14 -13.46 34.86
N ALA A 154 11.22 -12.68 34.80
CA ALA A 154 12.42 -12.96 35.57
C ALA A 154 12.21 -12.68 37.07
N GLU A 155 11.45 -11.63 37.39
CA GLU A 155 11.08 -11.25 38.76
C GLU A 155 10.28 -12.36 39.44
N ASP A 156 9.28 -12.91 38.75
CA ASP A 156 8.46 -14.02 39.26
C ASP A 156 9.14 -15.40 39.11
N ARG A 157 10.37 -15.44 38.58
CA ARG A 157 11.10 -16.67 38.21
C ARG A 157 10.25 -17.63 37.38
N ALA A 158 9.40 -17.09 36.52
CA ALA A 158 8.40 -17.81 35.76
C ALA A 158 8.79 -17.88 34.28
N ALA A 159 8.86 -19.09 33.72
CA ALA A 159 9.12 -19.30 32.30
C ALA A 159 7.83 -19.71 31.59
N ALA A 160 7.39 -18.95 30.58
CA ALA A 160 6.18 -19.21 29.78
C ALA A 160 6.11 -20.66 29.25
N LYS A 161 7.28 -21.23 28.90
CA LYS A 161 7.44 -22.57 28.35
C LYS A 161 7.01 -23.69 29.31
N LEU A 162 7.05 -23.45 30.62
CA LEU A 162 6.70 -24.44 31.64
C LEU A 162 5.22 -24.41 32.02
N PHE A 163 4.47 -23.39 31.58
CA PHE A 163 3.05 -23.31 31.91
C PHE A 163 2.20 -24.20 30.99
N HIS A 164 1.10 -24.72 31.57
CA HIS A 164 0.05 -25.38 30.81
C HIS A 164 -0.52 -24.45 29.73
N LYS A 165 -0.61 -24.98 28.51
CA LYS A 165 -1.11 -24.26 27.32
C LYS A 165 -2.61 -23.90 27.40
N TYR A 166 -3.36 -24.62 28.23
CA TYR A 166 -4.80 -24.42 28.44
C TYR A 166 -5.10 -24.34 29.94
N LYS A 167 -6.07 -23.49 30.31
CA LYS A 167 -6.58 -23.32 31.68
C LYS A 167 -8.05 -23.69 31.76
N GLY A 168 -8.52 -24.07 32.94
CA GLY A 168 -9.91 -24.43 33.24
C GLY A 168 -9.97 -25.64 34.18
N PRO A 169 -11.13 -26.31 34.28
CA PRO A 169 -12.32 -26.16 33.43
C PRO A 169 -13.17 -24.91 33.72
N PHE A 170 -13.76 -24.34 32.67
CA PHE A 170 -14.72 -23.23 32.73
C PHE A 170 -16.04 -23.64 32.10
N SER A 171 -17.15 -23.08 32.55
CA SER A 171 -18.47 -23.30 31.94
C SER A 171 -18.78 -22.21 30.91
N VAL A 172 -19.40 -22.59 29.79
CA VAL A 172 -19.92 -21.63 28.81
C VAL A 172 -21.22 -21.04 29.32
N MET A 173 -21.22 -19.74 29.64
CA MET A 173 -22.39 -19.04 30.17
C MET A 173 -23.30 -18.51 29.05
N GLN A 174 -22.71 -18.04 27.95
CA GLN A 174 -23.45 -17.49 26.81
C GLN A 174 -22.65 -17.64 25.52
N VAL A 175 -23.36 -17.81 24.40
CA VAL A 175 -22.77 -17.77 23.06
C VAL A 175 -23.41 -16.63 22.26
N THR A 176 -22.60 -15.69 21.78
CA THR A 176 -23.05 -14.56 20.95
C THR A 176 -23.37 -15.03 19.52
N SER A 177 -24.14 -14.25 18.74
CA SER A 177 -24.46 -14.61 17.34
C SER A 177 -23.22 -14.83 16.45
N GLY A 178 -22.10 -14.15 16.74
CA GLY A 178 -20.81 -14.35 16.07
C GLY A 178 -20.04 -15.61 16.53
N GLY A 179 -20.61 -16.42 17.42
CA GLY A 179 -20.02 -17.65 17.95
C GLY A 179 -19.04 -17.45 19.10
N VAL A 180 -18.81 -16.23 19.56
CA VAL A 180 -17.94 -15.95 20.73
C VAL A 180 -18.60 -16.47 22.00
N CYS A 181 -17.86 -17.19 22.83
CA CYS A 181 -18.35 -17.79 24.07
C CYS A 181 -17.92 -16.94 25.27
N LYS A 182 -18.87 -16.59 26.15
CA LYS A 182 -18.60 -15.99 27.45
C LYS A 182 -18.44 -17.09 28.48
N LEU A 183 -17.32 -17.09 29.21
CA LEU A 183 -16.95 -18.14 30.15
C LEU A 183 -17.11 -17.72 31.60
N GLN A 184 -17.41 -18.69 32.45
CA GLN A 184 -17.56 -18.54 33.89
C GLN A 184 -16.72 -19.61 34.62
N ASP A 185 -16.15 -19.22 35.76
CA ASP A 185 -15.42 -20.10 36.66
C ASP A 185 -16.38 -20.90 37.56
N SER A 186 -15.88 -21.93 38.25
CA SER A 186 -16.68 -22.75 39.18
C SER A 186 -17.29 -21.95 40.31
N ALA A 187 -16.69 -20.81 40.68
CA ALA A 187 -17.18 -19.87 41.68
C ALA A 187 -18.23 -18.87 41.13
N GLY A 188 -18.60 -18.98 39.86
CA GLY A 188 -19.56 -18.07 39.23
C GLY A 188 -18.95 -16.76 38.71
N LYS A 189 -17.62 -16.57 38.79
CA LYS A 189 -16.93 -15.37 38.30
C LYS A 189 -16.77 -15.41 36.78
N GLU A 190 -17.07 -14.30 36.11
CA GLU A 190 -16.85 -14.18 34.67
C GLU A 190 -15.35 -14.13 34.33
N VAL A 191 -14.92 -14.99 33.40
CA VAL A 191 -13.51 -15.11 32.96
C VAL A 191 -13.26 -14.29 31.67
N GLY A 192 -14.34 -13.94 30.97
CA GLY A 192 -14.31 -13.10 29.77
C GLY A 192 -14.91 -13.77 28.55
N MET A 193 -14.73 -13.14 27.39
CA MET A 193 -15.23 -13.60 26.09
C MET A 193 -14.10 -14.20 25.25
N TRP A 194 -14.35 -15.38 24.67
CA TRP A 194 -13.35 -16.17 23.97
C TRP A 194 -13.86 -16.68 22.62
N HIS A 195 -13.02 -16.58 21.59
CA HIS A 195 -13.35 -17.16 20.28
C HIS A 195 -13.27 -18.70 20.36
N PRO A 196 -14.19 -19.47 19.72
CA PRO A 196 -14.24 -20.93 19.79
C PRO A 196 -12.93 -21.62 19.46
N SER A 197 -12.14 -21.08 18.53
CA SER A 197 -10.84 -21.66 18.14
C SER A 197 -9.77 -21.62 19.24
N LEU A 198 -9.98 -20.83 20.30
CA LEU A 198 -9.12 -20.78 21.48
C LEU A 198 -9.63 -21.68 22.60
N LEU A 199 -10.77 -22.34 22.40
CA LEU A 199 -11.38 -23.23 23.36
C LEU A 199 -11.15 -24.69 22.97
N LYS A 200 -11.17 -25.55 23.97
CA LYS A 200 -11.20 -27.01 23.79
C LYS A 200 -12.29 -27.57 24.70
N PRO A 201 -13.06 -28.57 24.24
CA PRO A 201 -13.97 -29.29 25.13
C PRO A 201 -13.19 -29.95 26.26
N TYR A 202 -13.68 -29.82 27.48
CA TYR A 202 -13.16 -30.52 28.64
C TYR A 202 -13.99 -31.78 28.87
N PHE A 203 -13.34 -32.94 28.83
CA PHE A 203 -13.95 -34.20 29.21
C PHE A 203 -13.44 -34.56 30.62
N PRO A 204 -14.33 -34.66 31.62
CA PRO A 204 -13.89 -35.09 32.94
C PRO A 204 -13.28 -36.50 32.83
N PRO A 205 -12.23 -36.81 33.61
CA PRO A 205 -11.68 -38.16 33.63
C PRO A 205 -12.81 -39.14 33.96
N SER A 206 -12.97 -40.17 33.13
CA SER A 206 -13.93 -41.24 33.37
C SER A 206 -13.69 -41.78 34.79
N PRO A 207 -14.73 -41.91 35.63
CA PRO A 207 -14.56 -42.51 36.95
C PRO A 207 -13.96 -43.90 36.72
N LEU A 208 -12.83 -44.17 37.36
CA LEU A 208 -12.16 -45.46 37.30
C LEU A 208 -13.19 -46.54 37.64
N ARG A 209 -13.58 -47.35 36.66
CA ARG A 209 -14.33 -48.58 36.95
C ARG A 209 -13.44 -49.44 37.84
N GLY A 210 -13.78 -49.52 39.12
CA GLY A 210 -13.15 -50.44 40.06
C GLY A 210 -12.48 -49.77 41.26
N VAL A 211 -13.28 -49.24 42.18
CA VAL A 211 -13.00 -49.48 43.60
C VAL A 211 -14.06 -50.49 44.03
N CYS A 212 -13.68 -51.76 44.10
CA CYS A 212 -14.49 -52.76 44.78
C CYS A 212 -14.73 -52.24 46.20
N ALA A 213 -15.98 -51.92 46.51
CA ALA A 213 -16.40 -51.74 47.89
C ALA A 213 -16.12 -53.07 48.60
N VAL A 214 -15.09 -53.09 49.44
CA VAL A 214 -14.93 -54.16 50.43
C VAL A 214 -15.99 -53.89 51.48
N GLU A 215 -17.12 -54.60 51.38
CA GLU A 215 -18.07 -54.70 52.49
C GLU A 215 -17.31 -55.26 53.70
N LYS A 216 -17.28 -54.45 54.77
CA LYS A 216 -16.79 -54.89 56.07
C LYS A 216 -17.79 -55.91 56.60
N ILE A 217 -17.32 -57.13 56.83
CA ILE A 217 -17.94 -58.13 57.70
C ILE A 217 -17.73 -57.71 59.15
#